data_AF-A0A371K0S9-F1
#
_entry.id   AF-A0A371K0S9-F1
#
_cell.length_a   1.000
_cell.length_b   1.000
_cell.length_c   1.000
_cell.angle_alpha   90.00
_cell.angle_beta   90.00
_cell.angle_gamma   90.00
#
_symmetry.space_group_name_H-M   'P 1'
#
loop_
_entity.id
_entity.type
_entity.pdbx_description
1 polymer ?
#
loop_
_entity_poly.entity_id
_entity_poly.type
_entity_poly.pdbx_seq_one_letter_code
_entity_poly.pdbx_strand_id
1 'polypeptide(L)'
;MLSVSGVVLALMAAVAPVAIDRAGSALRGGADAPSPVVASAEETRAILGSVLAQKPAGGRVPAPPKAGQPPQAEPARILILTDRSQCFAPQGEAEAKTSCLSAMADSLLAAELDASMPRKLREELLLANREPHPLLLAGIRGTQVESEANIERAFAGGWWDDFYRKYPGASGIVRIGRPVLTKDRQQALIYVAHSCGGLCGKGMVYLLSRSGAGWSIVQEQMLWIS
;
A
#
# COMPACT_ATOMS: atom_id res chain seq x y z
N MET A 1 50.20 75.96 -19.54
CA MET A 1 49.54 77.24 -19.20
C MET A 1 48.08 77.16 -19.64
N LEU A 2 47.16 77.47 -18.72
CA LEU A 2 45.73 77.83 -18.85
C LEU A 2 44.77 76.72 -19.35
N SER A 3 43.90 76.18 -18.47
CA SER A 3 42.54 76.67 -18.08
C SER A 3 41.50 76.32 -19.16
N VAL A 4 40.33 75.70 -18.89
CA VAL A 4 39.15 76.25 -18.18
C VAL A 4 38.22 75.13 -17.69
N SER A 5 37.54 75.43 -16.58
CA SER A 5 36.53 74.73 -15.77
C SER A 5 35.15 74.40 -16.41
N GLY A 6 34.39 73.52 -15.73
CA GLY A 6 32.90 73.41 -15.74
C GLY A 6 32.43 71.96 -15.47
N VAL A 7 31.98 71.52 -14.27
CA VAL A 7 30.68 71.75 -13.57
C VAL A 7 29.50 71.36 -14.48
N VAL A 8 28.56 70.44 -14.20
CA VAL A 8 28.11 69.64 -13.03
C VAL A 8 27.04 68.61 -13.50
N LEU A 9 26.58 67.72 -12.59
CA LEU A 9 25.31 66.94 -12.53
C LEU A 9 25.38 65.48 -13.09
N ALA A 10 25.58 64.46 -12.25
CA ALA A 10 24.62 63.74 -11.38
C ALA A 10 23.81 62.64 -12.11
N LEU A 11 23.98 61.38 -11.68
CA LEU A 11 22.86 60.47 -11.41
C LEU A 11 23.30 59.28 -10.57
N MET A 12 22.65 59.17 -9.42
CA MET A 12 22.70 58.08 -8.44
C MET A 12 22.09 56.80 -9.01
N ALA A 13 22.71 55.65 -8.73
CA ALA A 13 21.99 54.41 -8.54
C ALA A 13 22.71 53.58 -7.47
N ALA A 14 22.21 53.64 -6.25
CA ALA A 14 22.60 52.77 -5.16
C ALA A 14 22.08 51.35 -5.46
N VAL A 15 22.98 50.39 -5.62
CA VAL A 15 22.64 48.96 -5.63
C VAL A 15 22.77 48.47 -4.20
N ALA A 16 21.65 48.36 -3.50
CA ALA A 16 21.61 47.62 -2.24
C ALA A 16 21.65 46.11 -2.53
N PRO A 17 22.48 45.31 -1.82
CA PRO A 17 22.41 43.87 -1.92
C PRO A 17 21.15 43.38 -1.20
N VAL A 18 20.20 42.82 -1.95
CA VAL A 18 19.13 42.01 -1.38
C VAL A 18 19.74 40.69 -0.94
N ALA A 19 20.17 40.62 0.32
CA ALA A 19 20.41 39.35 0.98
C ALA A 19 19.06 38.70 1.26
N ILE A 20 18.53 37.94 0.30
CA ILE A 20 17.36 37.09 0.52
C ILE A 20 17.80 35.94 1.42
N ASP A 21 17.27 36.01 2.62
CA ASP A 21 17.32 35.05 3.72
C ASP A 21 17.02 33.62 3.24
N ARG A 22 18.08 32.83 2.97
CA ARG A 22 17.99 31.40 2.62
C ARG A 22 18.16 30.46 3.82
N ALA A 23 18.12 30.99 5.04
CA ALA A 23 18.38 30.22 6.26
C ALA A 23 17.10 29.74 6.99
N GLY A 24 15.90 30.03 6.48
CA GLY A 24 14.64 29.78 7.19
C GLY A 24 13.97 28.40 6.99
N SER A 25 14.27 27.63 5.93
CA SER A 25 13.51 26.39 5.64
C SER A 25 14.18 25.09 6.13
N ALA A 26 15.45 25.12 6.53
CA ALA A 26 16.19 23.92 6.91
C ALA A 26 15.89 23.42 8.34
N LEU A 27 15.20 24.20 9.19
CA LEU A 27 15.03 23.89 10.62
C LEU A 27 13.60 23.47 11.02
N ARG A 28 12.66 23.35 10.07
CA ARG A 28 11.28 22.86 10.35
C ARG A 28 10.96 21.46 9.81
N GLY A 29 11.88 20.82 9.09
CA GLY A 29 11.61 19.55 8.39
C GLY A 29 11.84 18.25 9.19
N GLY A 30 12.36 18.31 10.42
CA GLY A 30 12.88 17.10 11.09
C GLY A 30 11.84 16.21 11.79
N ALA A 31 10.83 16.78 12.43
CA ALA A 31 9.89 16.00 13.26
C ALA A 31 8.71 15.41 12.45
N ASP A 32 8.33 16.09 11.37
CA ASP A 32 7.15 15.73 10.56
C ASP A 32 7.48 14.90 9.33
N ALA A 33 8.75 14.75 8.97
CA ALA A 33 9.16 13.86 7.89
C ALA A 33 8.60 12.43 8.10
N PRO A 34 8.11 11.78 7.03
CA PRO A 34 7.72 10.37 7.06
C PRO A 34 8.86 9.48 7.57
N SER A 35 8.60 8.71 8.62
CA SER A 35 9.57 7.77 9.21
C SER A 35 8.82 6.50 9.60
N PRO A 36 8.73 5.51 8.68
CA PRO A 36 7.82 4.39 8.85
C PRO A 36 8.12 3.57 10.10
N VAL A 37 7.12 3.42 10.97
CA VAL A 37 7.14 2.42 12.03
C VAL A 37 6.51 1.15 11.49
N VAL A 38 7.32 0.24 10.99
CA VAL A 38 6.80 -1.00 10.38
C VAL A 38 6.34 -1.97 11.45
N ALA A 39 5.16 -2.55 11.27
CA ALA A 39 4.62 -3.58 12.15
C ALA A 39 5.55 -4.79 12.23
N SER A 40 5.69 -5.35 13.43
CA SER A 40 6.33 -6.64 13.65
C SER A 40 5.56 -7.79 12.96
N ALA A 41 6.14 -8.99 12.90
CA ALA A 41 5.46 -10.17 12.37
C ALA A 41 4.16 -10.50 13.13
N GLU A 42 4.16 -10.37 14.45
CA GLU A 42 2.98 -10.60 15.28
C GLU A 42 1.90 -9.56 15.03
N GLU A 43 2.28 -8.27 14.99
CA GLU A 43 1.35 -7.19 14.68
C GLU A 43 0.78 -7.32 13.27
N THR A 44 1.62 -7.68 12.30
CA THR A 44 1.18 -7.92 10.92
C THR A 44 0.11 -9.00 10.85
N ARG A 45 0.31 -10.12 11.56
CA ARG A 45 -0.70 -11.19 11.66
C ARG A 45 -1.97 -10.71 12.35
N ALA A 46 -1.85 -9.95 13.44
CA ALA A 46 -3.01 -9.44 14.18
C ALA A 46 -3.83 -8.43 13.34
N ILE A 47 -3.15 -7.52 12.64
CA ILE A 47 -3.76 -6.53 11.74
C ILE A 47 -4.45 -7.25 10.58
N LEU A 48 -3.72 -8.09 9.83
CA LEU A 48 -4.29 -8.79 8.68
C LEU A 48 -5.42 -9.74 9.10
N GLY A 49 -5.24 -10.49 10.19
CA GLY A 49 -6.28 -11.36 10.72
C GLY A 49 -7.56 -10.60 11.06
N SER A 50 -7.44 -9.38 11.61
CA SER A 50 -8.59 -8.51 11.89
C SER A 50 -9.27 -8.04 10.60
N VAL A 51 -8.50 -7.67 9.58
CA VAL A 51 -9.04 -7.31 8.25
C VAL A 51 -9.79 -8.49 7.64
N LEU A 52 -9.19 -9.67 7.58
CA LEU A 52 -9.80 -10.85 6.96
C LEU A 52 -11.03 -11.36 7.72
N ALA A 53 -11.06 -11.19 9.05
CA ALA A 53 -12.24 -11.56 9.86
C ALA A 53 -13.43 -10.61 9.62
N GLN A 54 -13.18 -9.30 9.47
CA GLN A 54 -14.23 -8.29 9.25
C GLN A 54 -14.64 -8.18 7.78
N LYS A 55 -13.72 -8.45 6.86
CA LYS A 55 -13.89 -8.38 5.40
C LYS A 55 -13.43 -9.68 4.75
N PRO A 56 -14.17 -10.79 4.95
CA PRO A 56 -13.81 -12.06 4.33
C PRO A 56 -13.74 -11.89 2.81
N ALA A 57 -12.56 -12.16 2.23
CA ALA A 57 -12.40 -12.19 0.79
C ALA A 57 -13.01 -13.50 0.28
N GLY A 58 -14.26 -13.45 -0.18
CA GLY A 58 -15.01 -14.62 -0.61
C GLY A 58 -16.08 -14.21 -1.61
N GLY A 59 -15.70 -14.16 -2.89
CA GLY A 59 -16.57 -13.70 -3.97
C GLY A 59 -16.46 -14.59 -5.19
N ARG A 60 -17.10 -15.77 -5.14
CA ARG A 60 -17.89 -16.26 -6.28
C ARG A 60 -19.17 -16.81 -5.70
N VAL A 61 -20.28 -16.18 -6.03
CA VAL A 61 -21.61 -16.79 -5.90
C VAL A 61 -21.50 -18.16 -6.60
N PRO A 62 -21.83 -19.27 -5.93
CA PRO A 62 -21.83 -20.57 -6.60
C PRO A 62 -22.64 -20.47 -7.89
N ALA A 63 -22.15 -21.10 -8.96
CA ALA A 63 -22.98 -21.26 -10.15
C ALA A 63 -24.31 -21.90 -9.70
N PRO A 64 -25.47 -21.45 -10.21
CA PRO A 64 -26.74 -22.07 -9.88
C PRO A 64 -26.63 -23.59 -10.08
N PRO A 65 -27.10 -24.42 -9.14
CA PRO A 65 -27.08 -25.86 -9.34
C PRO A 65 -27.77 -26.18 -10.67
N LYS A 66 -27.17 -27.07 -11.46
CA LYS A 66 -27.84 -27.55 -12.68
C LYS A 66 -29.18 -28.17 -12.27
N ALA A 67 -30.22 -27.97 -13.09
CA ALA A 67 -31.56 -28.47 -12.80
C ALA A 67 -31.51 -29.97 -12.42
N GLY A 68 -32.01 -30.29 -11.22
CA GLY A 68 -32.01 -31.65 -10.68
C GLY A 68 -30.83 -32.04 -9.78
N GLN A 69 -29.85 -31.16 -9.54
CA GLN A 69 -28.79 -31.42 -8.55
C GLN A 69 -29.10 -30.79 -7.19
N PRO A 70 -28.92 -31.51 -6.07
CA PRO A 70 -29.06 -30.93 -4.74
C PRO A 70 -27.98 -29.86 -4.51
N PRO A 71 -28.27 -28.82 -3.69
CA PRO A 71 -27.27 -27.86 -3.27
C PRO A 71 -26.09 -28.59 -2.62
N GLN A 72 -24.88 -28.44 -3.16
CA GLN A 72 -23.68 -28.97 -2.53
C GLN A 72 -23.27 -28.04 -1.39
N ALA A 73 -23.04 -28.59 -0.20
CA ALA A 73 -22.43 -27.86 0.90
C ALA A 73 -21.03 -27.41 0.47
N GLU A 74 -20.77 -26.11 0.47
CA GLU A 74 -19.48 -25.61 0.01
C GLU A 74 -18.37 -26.02 0.98
N PRO A 75 -17.24 -26.57 0.48
CA PRO A 75 -16.06 -26.74 1.30
C PRO A 75 -15.59 -25.37 1.81
N ALA A 76 -15.09 -25.34 3.05
CA ALA A 76 -14.55 -24.14 3.65
C ALA A 76 -13.48 -23.52 2.74
N ARG A 77 -13.75 -22.32 2.22
CA ARG A 77 -12.86 -21.71 1.25
C ARG A 77 -11.70 -21.01 1.96
N ILE A 78 -10.46 -21.31 1.54
CA ILE A 78 -9.24 -20.74 2.13
C ILE A 78 -8.68 -19.61 1.25
N LEU A 79 -7.98 -18.65 1.82
CA LEU A 79 -7.22 -17.65 1.07
C LEU A 79 -5.76 -18.05 0.99
N ILE A 80 -5.17 -17.95 -0.21
CA ILE A 80 -3.73 -18.17 -0.39
C ILE A 80 -3.02 -16.82 -0.20
N LEU A 81 -2.23 -16.68 0.86
CA LEU A 81 -1.43 -15.48 1.13
C LEU A 81 -0.05 -15.63 0.51
N THR A 82 0.49 -14.56 -0.05
CA THR A 82 1.89 -14.53 -0.49
C THR A 82 2.83 -14.38 0.71
N ASP A 83 3.98 -15.05 0.65
CA ASP A 83 5.03 -14.96 1.68
C ASP A 83 5.92 -13.71 1.56
N ARG A 84 5.64 -12.85 0.57
CA ARG A 84 6.31 -11.57 0.37
C ARG A 84 5.32 -10.42 0.27
N SER A 85 5.75 -9.25 0.74
CA SER A 85 4.97 -8.03 0.62
C SER A 85 4.92 -7.52 -0.80
N GLN A 86 3.78 -6.96 -1.15
CA GLN A 86 3.63 -6.13 -2.33
C GLN A 86 4.52 -4.89 -2.19
N CYS A 87 5.31 -4.62 -3.23
CA CYS A 87 6.04 -3.37 -3.33
C CYS A 87 5.33 -2.35 -4.23
N PHE A 88 5.64 -1.07 -4.00
CA PHE A 88 5.17 0.10 -4.75
C PHE A 88 6.39 0.85 -5.29
N ALA A 89 6.35 1.22 -6.57
CA ALA A 89 7.41 2.03 -7.20
C ALA A 89 6.86 3.41 -7.55
N PRO A 90 7.60 4.50 -7.35
CA PRO A 90 7.21 5.81 -7.88
C PRO A 90 7.13 5.78 -9.41
N GLN A 91 6.22 6.55 -10.02
CA GLN A 91 6.21 6.71 -11.48
C GLN A 91 7.55 7.27 -11.98
N GLY A 92 8.12 6.65 -13.01
CA GLY A 92 9.34 7.14 -13.68
C GLY A 92 10.68 6.68 -13.09
N GLU A 93 10.67 5.97 -11.96
CA GLU A 93 11.81 5.11 -11.61
C GLU A 93 11.74 3.88 -12.53
N ALA A 94 12.83 3.62 -13.27
CA ALA A 94 12.87 2.57 -14.28
C ALA A 94 12.23 1.29 -13.75
N GLU A 95 11.35 0.66 -14.55
CA GLU A 95 10.80 -0.69 -14.37
C GLU A 95 11.96 -1.72 -14.33
N ALA A 96 12.82 -1.62 -13.34
CA ALA A 96 14.02 -2.40 -13.21
C ALA A 96 13.61 -3.73 -12.61
N LYS A 97 13.18 -4.66 -13.49
CA LYS A 97 13.07 -6.11 -13.24
C LYS A 97 12.20 -6.55 -12.06
N THR A 98 11.45 -5.65 -11.41
CA THR A 98 10.73 -5.92 -10.16
C THR A 98 9.25 -5.63 -10.35
N SER A 99 8.37 -6.56 -9.96
CA SER A 99 6.91 -6.56 -10.12
C SER A 99 6.15 -5.53 -9.23
N CYS A 100 6.78 -4.39 -8.93
CA CYS A 100 6.20 -3.37 -8.04
C CYS A 100 5.07 -2.59 -8.72
N LEU A 101 4.02 -2.27 -7.97
CA LEU A 101 2.83 -1.61 -8.50
C LEU A 101 3.03 -0.09 -8.49
N SER A 102 3.32 0.50 -9.65
CA SER A 102 3.57 1.94 -9.78
C SER A 102 2.30 2.80 -9.73
N ALA A 103 1.27 2.42 -10.49
CA ALA A 103 -0.02 3.13 -10.51
C ALA A 103 -0.69 3.24 -9.12
N MET A 104 -0.33 2.35 -8.20
CA MET A 104 -0.88 2.35 -6.84
C MET A 104 -0.26 3.42 -5.94
N ALA A 105 0.97 3.84 -6.20
CA ALA A 105 1.62 4.89 -5.43
C ALA A 105 0.84 6.21 -5.54
N ASP A 106 0.35 6.54 -6.74
CA ASP A 106 -0.42 7.77 -6.95
C ASP A 106 -1.79 7.72 -6.28
N SER A 107 -2.50 6.59 -6.37
CA SER A 107 -3.79 6.41 -5.69
C SER A 107 -3.66 6.55 -4.17
N LEU A 108 -2.55 6.09 -3.59
CA LEU A 108 -2.26 6.26 -2.17
C LEU A 108 -1.89 7.69 -1.79
N LEU A 109 -1.47 8.55 -2.73
CA LEU A 109 -1.13 9.96 -2.48
C LEU A 109 -2.23 10.94 -2.90
N ALA A 110 -3.34 10.43 -3.43
CA ALA A 110 -4.51 11.21 -3.80
C ALA A 110 -5.02 12.08 -2.63
N ALA A 111 -5.27 13.36 -2.89
CA ALA A 111 -5.66 14.33 -1.88
C ALA A 111 -7.06 14.05 -1.31
N GLU A 112 -7.90 13.35 -2.07
CA GLU A 112 -9.22 12.88 -1.66
C GLU A 112 -9.18 11.97 -0.43
N LEU A 113 -8.03 11.32 -0.19
CA LEU A 113 -7.81 10.46 0.98
C LEU A 113 -7.37 11.24 2.22
N ASP A 114 -7.01 12.52 2.10
CA ASP A 114 -6.50 13.33 3.24
C ASP A 114 -7.54 13.43 4.37
N ALA A 115 -8.84 13.41 4.04
CA ALA A 115 -9.93 13.51 5.01
C ALA A 115 -10.16 12.22 5.83
N SER A 116 -9.84 11.04 5.28
CA SER A 116 -10.10 9.74 5.90
C SER A 116 -8.83 9.04 6.38
N MET A 117 -7.68 9.31 5.75
CA MET A 117 -6.43 8.61 6.02
C MET A 117 -5.26 9.60 6.10
N PRO A 118 -4.53 9.66 7.23
CA PRO A 118 -3.42 10.59 7.41
C PRO A 118 -2.39 10.47 6.29
N ARG A 119 -2.13 11.59 5.59
CA ARG A 119 -1.19 11.64 4.47
C ARG A 119 0.19 11.10 4.83
N LYS A 120 0.71 11.52 5.97
CA LYS A 120 1.99 11.02 6.49
C LYS A 120 2.03 9.49 6.58
N LEU A 121 0.98 8.86 7.07
CA LEU A 121 0.95 7.40 7.24
C LEU A 121 0.86 6.68 5.87
N ARG A 122 0.22 7.29 4.87
CA ARG A 122 0.21 6.79 3.49
C ARG A 122 1.59 6.92 2.83
N GLU A 123 2.28 8.04 3.03
CA GLU A 123 3.67 8.23 2.59
C GLU A 123 4.60 7.21 3.25
N GLU A 124 4.42 6.96 4.56
CA GLU A 124 5.16 5.94 5.29
C GLU A 124 4.90 4.52 4.77
N LEU A 125 3.66 4.21 4.39
CA LEU A 125 3.30 2.92 3.78
C LEU A 125 4.05 2.70 2.46
N LEU A 126 4.14 3.72 1.61
CA LEU A 126 4.90 3.66 0.36
C LEU A 126 6.39 3.46 0.63
N LEU A 127 6.97 4.23 1.56
CA LEU A 127 8.37 4.12 1.94
C LEU A 127 8.72 2.73 2.48
N ALA A 128 7.86 2.15 3.33
CA ALA A 128 8.07 0.83 3.92
C ALA A 128 7.96 -0.34 2.92
N ASN A 129 7.42 -0.08 1.72
CA ASN A 129 7.11 -1.07 0.71
C ASN A 129 7.74 -0.70 -0.65
N ARG A 130 8.90 -0.04 -0.68
CA ARG A 130 9.64 0.18 -1.95
C ARG A 130 10.19 -1.11 -2.55
N GLU A 131 10.36 -2.14 -1.73
CA GLU A 131 10.89 -3.45 -2.12
C GLU A 131 10.04 -4.57 -1.51
N PRO A 132 9.99 -5.77 -2.12
CA PRO A 132 9.32 -6.92 -1.53
C PRO A 132 10.08 -7.45 -0.32
N HIS A 133 9.42 -7.59 0.82
CA HIS A 133 10.00 -8.16 2.05
C HIS A 133 9.31 -9.47 2.44
N PRO A 134 10.02 -10.40 3.10
CA PRO A 134 9.39 -11.60 3.67
C PRO A 134 8.30 -11.27 4.69
N LEU A 135 7.22 -12.06 4.68
CA LEU A 135 6.09 -11.95 5.59
C LEU A 135 5.85 -13.27 6.33
N LEU A 136 5.72 -13.21 7.66
CA LEU A 136 5.49 -14.38 8.51
C LEU A 136 4.01 -14.53 8.86
N LEU A 137 3.19 -14.92 7.88
CA LEU A 137 1.71 -14.89 7.96
C LEU A 137 1.06 -16.21 8.40
N ALA A 138 1.83 -17.25 8.69
CA ALA A 138 1.28 -18.54 9.11
C ALA A 138 0.43 -18.40 10.40
N GLY A 139 -0.65 -19.19 10.50
CA GLY A 139 -1.54 -19.22 11.66
C GLY A 139 -2.74 -18.26 11.59
N ILE A 140 -2.90 -17.49 10.52
CA ILE A 140 -4.12 -16.71 10.31
C ILE A 140 -5.26 -17.65 9.87
N ARG A 141 -6.39 -17.60 10.57
CA ARG A 141 -7.55 -18.47 10.33
C ARG A 141 -8.07 -18.36 8.90
N GLY A 142 -8.36 -19.50 8.27
CA GLY A 142 -8.92 -19.53 6.91
C GLY A 142 -7.91 -19.19 5.82
N THR A 143 -6.61 -19.30 6.11
CA THR A 143 -5.55 -18.95 5.16
C THR A 143 -4.48 -20.04 5.07
N GLN A 144 -3.81 -20.08 3.93
CA GLN A 144 -2.59 -20.84 3.69
C GLN A 144 -1.55 -19.88 3.10
N VAL A 145 -0.30 -19.95 3.55
CA VAL A 145 0.79 -19.12 3.03
C VAL A 145 1.53 -19.90 1.96
N GLU A 146 1.82 -19.24 0.84
CA GLU A 146 2.57 -19.81 -0.28
C GLU A 146 3.64 -18.85 -0.78
N SER A 147 4.73 -19.43 -1.29
CA SER A 147 5.78 -18.63 -1.92
C SER A 147 5.31 -18.00 -3.23
N GLU A 148 5.78 -16.79 -3.54
CA GLU A 148 5.46 -16.16 -4.83
C GLU A 148 5.82 -17.09 -6.01
N ALA A 149 6.98 -17.76 -5.95
CA ALA A 149 7.40 -18.73 -6.95
C ALA A 149 6.47 -19.97 -7.04
N ASN A 150 5.87 -20.42 -5.93
CA ASN A 150 4.86 -21.49 -5.95
C ASN A 150 3.57 -21.02 -6.61
N ILE A 151 3.19 -19.76 -6.39
CA ILE A 151 1.99 -19.13 -6.95
C ILE A 151 2.19 -18.90 -8.46
N GLU A 152 3.30 -18.34 -8.89
CA GLU A 152 3.65 -18.16 -10.31
C GLU A 152 3.61 -19.49 -11.06
N ARG A 153 4.24 -20.54 -10.49
CA ARG A 153 4.18 -21.89 -11.08
C ARG A 153 2.77 -22.46 -11.14
N ALA A 154 1.85 -22.03 -10.26
CA ALA A 154 0.46 -22.46 -10.30
C ALA A 154 -0.30 -21.89 -11.51
N PHE A 155 0.22 -20.83 -12.15
CA PHE A 155 -0.37 -20.21 -13.33
C PHE A 155 0.25 -20.67 -14.67
N ALA A 156 1.32 -21.47 -14.63
CA ALA A 156 2.19 -21.70 -15.78
C ALA A 156 1.56 -22.44 -16.98
N GLY A 157 0.41 -23.10 -16.82
CA GLY A 157 -0.18 -23.97 -17.86
C GLY A 157 -1.62 -23.65 -18.31
N GLY A 158 -2.32 -22.77 -17.61
CA GLY A 158 -3.79 -22.68 -17.75
C GLY A 158 -4.45 -21.58 -16.92
N TRP A 159 -3.66 -20.57 -16.51
CA TRP A 159 -4.15 -19.42 -15.77
C TRP A 159 -4.87 -19.81 -14.47
N TRP A 160 -6.04 -19.24 -14.17
CA TRP A 160 -6.76 -19.46 -12.91
C TRP A 160 -7.24 -20.91 -12.71
N ASP A 161 -7.50 -21.66 -13.78
CA ASP A 161 -7.97 -23.05 -13.66
C ASP A 161 -6.88 -23.94 -13.06
N ASP A 162 -5.62 -23.72 -13.44
CA ASP A 162 -4.49 -24.45 -12.89
C ASP A 162 -4.17 -24.01 -11.45
N PHE A 163 -4.33 -22.73 -11.14
CA PHE A 163 -4.24 -22.24 -9.77
C PHE A 163 -5.24 -22.98 -8.86
N TYR A 164 -6.51 -23.07 -9.26
CA TYR A 164 -7.53 -23.76 -8.47
C TYR A 164 -7.37 -25.28 -8.46
N ARG A 165 -6.75 -25.87 -9.48
CA ARG A 165 -6.38 -27.28 -9.48
C ARG A 165 -5.27 -27.57 -8.46
N LYS A 166 -4.28 -26.68 -8.35
CA LYS A 166 -3.20 -26.79 -7.37
C LYS A 166 -3.66 -26.50 -5.94
N TYR A 167 -4.54 -25.52 -5.78
CA TYR A 167 -5.09 -25.10 -4.49
C TYR A 167 -6.62 -25.31 -4.46
N PRO A 168 -7.08 -26.57 -4.39
CA PRO A 168 -8.51 -26.87 -4.36
C PRO A 168 -9.17 -26.24 -3.12
N GLY A 169 -10.29 -25.56 -3.33
CA GLY A 169 -10.99 -24.82 -2.26
C GLY A 169 -10.44 -23.43 -1.97
N ALA A 170 -9.43 -22.95 -2.71
CA ALA A 170 -9.00 -21.56 -2.58
C ALA A 170 -10.08 -20.58 -3.06
N SER A 171 -10.24 -19.45 -2.35
CA SER A 171 -11.03 -18.28 -2.79
C SER A 171 -10.21 -17.29 -3.62
N GLY A 172 -8.97 -17.65 -3.97
CA GLY A 172 -8.03 -16.79 -4.67
C GLY A 172 -6.80 -16.46 -3.84
N ILE A 173 -6.09 -15.43 -4.27
CA ILE A 173 -4.80 -15.01 -3.72
C ILE A 173 -4.97 -13.67 -3.03
N VAL A 174 -4.31 -13.50 -1.89
CA VAL A 174 -4.19 -12.22 -1.19
C VAL A 174 -2.73 -11.80 -1.15
N ARG A 175 -2.47 -10.57 -1.60
CA ARG A 175 -1.17 -9.89 -1.48
C ARG A 175 -1.33 -8.71 -0.55
N ILE A 176 -0.35 -8.45 0.31
CA ILE A 176 -0.41 -7.33 1.25
C ILE A 176 0.86 -6.49 1.21
N GLY A 177 0.74 -5.20 1.52
CA GLY A 177 1.89 -4.40 1.94
C GLY A 177 2.25 -4.70 3.39
N ARG A 178 3.48 -4.41 3.80
CA ARG A 178 3.88 -4.34 5.21
C ARG A 178 3.08 -3.23 5.90
N PRO A 179 2.33 -3.52 6.98
CA PRO A 179 1.61 -2.49 7.69
C PRO A 179 2.56 -1.48 8.32
N VAL A 180 2.17 -0.22 8.28
CA VAL A 180 2.85 0.86 9.03
C VAL A 180 1.97 1.33 10.16
N LEU A 181 2.61 1.76 11.25
CA LEU A 181 1.99 2.16 12.48
C LEU A 181 2.23 3.64 12.74
N THR A 182 1.31 4.30 13.44
CA THR A 182 1.62 5.57 14.09
C THR A 182 2.70 5.37 15.17
N LYS A 183 3.42 6.44 15.54
CA LYS A 183 4.50 6.37 16.55
C LYS A 183 4.04 5.81 17.90
N ASP A 184 2.80 6.09 18.29
CA ASP A 184 2.16 5.58 19.51
C ASP A 184 1.56 4.16 19.36
N ARG A 185 1.66 3.58 18.16
CA ARG A 185 1.15 2.26 17.75
C ARG A 185 -0.35 2.08 17.99
N GLN A 186 -1.11 3.18 17.98
CA GLN A 186 -2.57 3.17 18.13
C GLN A 186 -3.32 3.08 16.80
N GLN A 187 -2.66 3.40 15.69
CA GLN A 187 -3.23 3.24 14.35
C GLN A 187 -2.29 2.43 13.45
N ALA A 188 -2.87 1.72 12.51
CA ALA A 188 -2.16 0.96 11.49
C ALA A 188 -2.75 1.24 10.12
N LEU A 189 -1.91 1.30 9.09
CA LEU A 189 -2.34 1.34 7.69
C LEU A 189 -1.79 0.13 6.95
N ILE A 190 -2.65 -0.59 6.24
CA ILE A 190 -2.29 -1.78 5.45
C ILE A 190 -2.95 -1.74 4.08
N TYR A 191 -2.18 -2.07 3.04
CA TYR A 191 -2.71 -2.38 1.72
C TYR A 191 -2.97 -3.89 1.60
N VAL A 192 -4.11 -4.27 1.03
CA VAL A 192 -4.51 -5.65 0.78
C VAL A 192 -5.15 -5.76 -0.60
N ALA A 193 -4.56 -6.59 -1.45
CA ALA A 193 -5.11 -6.99 -2.74
C ALA A 193 -5.70 -8.39 -2.63
N HIS A 194 -6.86 -8.61 -3.24
CA HIS A 194 -7.42 -9.93 -3.47
C HIS A 194 -7.63 -10.14 -4.97
N SER A 195 -7.30 -11.32 -5.48
CA SER A 195 -7.55 -11.71 -6.86
C SER A 195 -8.13 -13.13 -6.90
N CYS A 196 -9.15 -13.35 -7.73
CA CYS A 196 -9.85 -14.63 -7.85
C CYS A 196 -10.25 -15.01 -9.29
N GLY A 197 -9.71 -14.30 -10.28
CA GLY A 197 -10.07 -14.46 -11.69
C GLY A 197 -9.48 -13.33 -12.54
N GLY A 198 -9.58 -13.46 -13.87
CA GLY A 198 -9.07 -12.43 -14.80
C GLY A 198 -9.78 -11.07 -14.66
N LEU A 199 -11.05 -11.09 -14.26
CA LEU A 199 -11.88 -9.92 -13.94
C LEU A 199 -12.44 -10.03 -12.51
N CYS A 200 -11.65 -10.64 -11.62
CA CYS A 200 -11.99 -10.68 -10.21
C CYS A 200 -10.75 -10.26 -9.45
N GLY A 201 -10.72 -8.98 -9.09
CA GLY A 201 -9.77 -8.52 -8.12
C GLY A 201 -10.15 -7.16 -7.58
N LYS A 202 -9.63 -6.86 -6.40
CA LYS A 202 -9.69 -5.53 -5.83
C LYS A 202 -8.47 -5.26 -4.96
N GLY A 203 -8.05 -4.01 -4.91
CA GLY A 203 -7.04 -3.51 -3.99
C GLY A 203 -7.65 -2.52 -3.04
N MET A 204 -7.43 -2.74 -1.75
CA MET A 204 -7.98 -1.92 -0.68
C MET A 204 -6.84 -1.42 0.20
N VAL A 205 -6.97 -0.21 0.72
CA VAL A 205 -6.19 0.26 1.87
C VAL A 205 -7.11 0.39 3.08
N TYR A 206 -6.65 -0.08 4.24
CA TYR A 206 -7.39 -0.06 5.48
C TYR A 206 -6.61 0.74 6.52
N LEU A 207 -7.29 1.69 7.17
CA LEU A 207 -6.85 2.30 8.40
C LEU A 207 -7.51 1.55 9.55
N LEU A 208 -6.69 1.08 10.48
CA LEU A 208 -7.13 0.39 11.68
C LEU A 208 -6.77 1.21 12.92
N SER A 209 -7.60 1.08 13.96
CA SER A 209 -7.28 1.57 15.30
C SER A 209 -7.14 0.39 16.26
N ARG A 210 -6.20 0.51 17.19
CA ARG A 210 -5.99 -0.43 18.28
C ARG A 210 -6.83 -0.03 19.49
N SER A 211 -7.49 -1.00 20.08
CA SER A 211 -8.15 -0.89 21.38
C SER A 211 -7.76 -2.07 22.26
N GLY A 212 -8.27 -2.13 23.50
CA GLY A 212 -8.09 -3.28 24.38
C GLY A 212 -8.57 -4.62 23.79
N ALA A 213 -9.47 -4.57 22.80
CA ALA A 213 -9.98 -5.75 22.10
C ALA A 213 -9.17 -6.16 20.84
N GLY A 214 -8.10 -5.43 20.51
CA GLY A 214 -7.27 -5.66 19.31
C GLY A 214 -7.47 -4.58 18.24
N TRP A 215 -7.27 -4.96 16.97
CA TRP A 215 -7.36 -4.04 15.83
C TRP A 215 -8.76 -4.04 15.22
N SER A 216 -9.25 -2.86 14.85
CA SER A 216 -10.55 -2.70 14.16
C SER A 216 -10.41 -1.73 13.01
N ILE A 217 -11.10 -2.01 11.90
CA ILE A 217 -11.10 -1.12 10.72
C ILE A 217 -11.89 0.14 11.08
N VAL A 218 -11.26 1.30 10.94
CA VAL A 218 -11.93 2.61 11.14
C VAL A 218 -12.18 3.33 9.83
N GLN A 219 -11.39 3.06 8.79
CA GLN A 219 -11.60 3.54 7.42
C GLN A 219 -11.12 2.50 6.41
N GLU A 220 -11.77 2.45 5.25
CA GLU A 220 -11.36 1.62 4.12
C GLU A 220 -11.52 2.40 2.82
N GLN A 221 -10.61 2.17 1.88
CA GLN A 221 -10.67 2.77 0.56
C GLN A 221 -10.32 1.73 -0.49
N MET A 222 -11.17 1.64 -1.52
CA MET A 222 -10.87 0.88 -2.72
C MET A 222 -9.96 1.71 -3.62
N LEU A 223 -8.81 1.16 -3.96
CA LEU A 223 -7.82 1.79 -4.85
C LEU A 223 -8.00 1.31 -6.30
N TRP A 224 -8.46 0.07 -6.48
CA TRP A 224 -8.82 -0.47 -7.80
C TRP A 224 -9.77 -1.66 -7.66
N ILE A 225 -10.47 -1.96 -8.74
CA ILE A 225 -11.31 -3.14 -8.95
C ILE A 225 -11.17 -3.58 -10.42
N SER A 226 -11.26 -4.88 -10.65
CA SER A 226 -11.34 -5.49 -11.98
C SER A 226 -12.53 -6.42 -12.09
#